data_AF-A0A1E1WQV7-F1
#
_entry.id   AF-A0A1E1WQV7-F1
#
_cell.length_a   1.000
_cell.length_b   1.000
_cell.length_c   1.000
_cell.angle_alpha   90.00
_cell.angle_beta   90.00
_cell.angle_gamma   90.00
#
_symmetry.space_group_name_H-M   'P 1'
#
loop_
_entity.id
_entity.type
_entity.pdbx_description
1 polymer ?
#
loop_
_entity_poly.entity_id
_entity_poly.type
_entity_poly.pdbx_seq_one_letter_code
_entity_poly.pdbx_strand_id
1 'polypeptide(L)'
;MPAVYSFTRSHQDTLQQLIRVFSSGGTAREQWSLQAEMLVEPVGWDGLWKLSKEFCKKFEVRFPCVAYISVTSVDFEGLSANVEVLSVQHESVTLPESIEDVPLIELWPT
;
A
#
# COMPACT_ATOMS: atom_id res chain seq x y z
N MET A 1 -2.34 -33.85 1.88
CA MET A 1 -1.31 -33.43 2.85
C MET A 1 -0.96 -31.97 2.54
N PRO A 2 -1.05 -31.03 3.49
CA PRO A 2 -0.72 -29.64 3.21
C PRO A 2 0.80 -29.49 3.09
N ALA A 3 1.26 -28.88 2.00
CA ALA A 3 2.69 -28.62 1.79
C ALA A 3 3.14 -27.54 2.77
N VAL A 4 4.03 -27.90 3.69
CA VAL A 4 4.73 -26.94 4.54
C VAL A 4 5.75 -26.23 3.66
N TYR A 5 5.48 -24.98 3.28
CA TYR A 5 6.46 -24.13 2.61
C TYR A 5 7.51 -23.69 3.63
N SER A 6 8.67 -24.34 3.65
CA SER A 6 9.82 -23.87 4.40
C SER A 6 10.51 -22.75 3.61
N PHE A 7 10.33 -21.51 4.05
CA PHE A 7 11.10 -20.37 3.56
C PHE A 7 12.52 -20.43 4.16
N THR A 8 13.31 -21.39 3.70
CA THR A 8 14.71 -21.54 4.13
C THR A 8 15.56 -20.60 3.28
N ARG A 9 15.52 -19.30 3.59
CA ARG A 9 16.34 -18.30 2.88
C ARG A 9 17.75 -18.35 3.47
N SER A 10 18.77 -18.51 2.64
CA SER A 10 20.13 -18.48 3.14
C SER A 10 20.53 -17.05 3.53
N HIS A 11 21.45 -16.93 4.49
CA HIS A 11 22.01 -15.62 4.84
C HIS A 11 22.69 -14.96 3.63
N GLN A 12 23.26 -15.75 2.71
CA GLN A 12 23.85 -15.26 1.46
C GLN A 12 22.82 -14.67 0.50
N ASP A 13 21.64 -15.29 0.37
CA ASP A 13 20.56 -14.76 -0.48
C ASP A 13 20.06 -13.41 0.04
N THR A 14 19.94 -13.29 1.37
CA THR A 14 19.56 -12.04 2.01
C THR A 14 20.62 -10.96 1.78
N LEU A 15 21.90 -11.32 1.91
CA LEU A 15 23.02 -10.41 1.68
C LEU A 15 23.09 -9.94 0.22
N GLN A 16 22.87 -10.84 -0.75
CA GLN A 16 22.81 -10.52 -2.19
C GLN A 16 21.66 -9.56 -2.51
N GLN A 17 20.48 -9.76 -1.90
CA GLN A 17 19.33 -8.87 -2.07
C GLN A 17 19.60 -7.50 -1.45
N LEU A 18 20.16 -7.46 -0.25
CA LEU A 18 20.55 -6.20 0.40
C LEU A 18 21.61 -5.46 -0.43
N ILE A 19 22.63 -6.16 -0.93
CA ILE A 19 23.64 -5.56 -1.82
C ILE A 19 22.97 -4.97 -3.06
N ARG A 20 22.08 -5.70 -3.75
CA ARG A 20 21.37 -5.16 -4.92
C ARG A 20 20.60 -3.88 -4.58
N VAL A 21 19.91 -3.85 -3.45
CA VAL A 21 19.13 -2.69 -2.98
C VAL A 21 20.03 -1.51 -2.56
N PHE A 22 21.20 -1.77 -1.97
CA PHE A 22 22.12 -0.73 -1.50
C PHE A 22 23.18 -0.33 -2.53
N SER A 23 23.34 -1.10 -3.61
CA SER A 23 24.30 -0.82 -4.69
C SER A 23 23.77 0.17 -5.72
N SER A 24 22.45 0.32 -5.83
CA SER A 24 21.84 1.45 -6.51
C SER A 24 21.93 2.65 -5.56
N GLY A 25 22.63 3.70 -5.97
CA GLY A 25 22.72 4.92 -5.18
C GLY A 25 21.31 5.49 -4.93
N GLY A 26 21.09 6.01 -3.72
CA GLY A 26 19.85 6.69 -3.35
C GLY A 26 19.28 6.25 -2.01
N THR A 27 18.27 6.96 -1.52
CA THR A 27 17.54 6.56 -0.31
C THR A 27 16.59 5.39 -0.60
N ALA A 28 16.19 4.64 0.43
CA ALA A 28 15.18 3.59 0.27
C ALA A 28 13.90 4.13 -0.39
N ARG A 29 13.51 5.37 -0.05
CA ARG A 29 12.36 6.06 -0.65
C ARG A 29 12.52 6.24 -2.15
N GLU A 30 13.68 6.71 -2.62
CA GLU A 30 13.96 6.87 -4.06
C GLU A 30 13.87 5.54 -4.80
N GLN A 31 14.40 4.46 -4.20
CA GLN A 31 14.31 3.13 -4.80
C GLN A 31 12.85 2.64 -4.89
N TRP A 32 12.05 2.87 -3.85
CA TRP A 32 10.62 2.54 -3.87
C TRP A 32 9.82 3.40 -4.86
N SER A 33 10.13 4.70 -4.98
CA SER A 33 9.50 5.60 -5.96
C SER A 33 9.74 5.10 -7.38
N LEU A 34 11.00 4.84 -7.73
CA LEU A 34 11.38 4.31 -9.04
C LEU A 34 10.68 2.96 -9.32
N GLN A 35 10.62 2.09 -8.32
CA GLN A 35 9.96 0.80 -8.46
C GLN A 35 8.44 0.95 -8.64
N ALA A 36 7.81 1.89 -7.95
CA ALA A 36 6.38 2.17 -8.07
C ALA A 36 6.03 2.73 -9.46
N GLU A 37 6.84 3.64 -10.00
CA GLU A 37 6.66 4.18 -11.37
C GLU A 37 6.66 3.08 -12.44
N MET A 38 7.43 2.02 -12.24
CA MET A 38 7.51 0.91 -13.20
C MET A 38 6.39 -0.11 -13.07
N LEU A 39 5.79 -0.26 -11.88
CA LEU A 39 4.91 -1.38 -11.55
C LEU A 39 3.45 -0.99 -11.29
N VAL A 40 3.20 0.27 -10.92
CA VAL A 40 1.89 0.74 -10.49
C VAL A 40 1.30 1.62 -11.57
N GLU A 41 0.05 1.35 -11.94
CA GLU A 41 -0.68 2.24 -12.84
C GLU A 41 -0.95 3.58 -12.14
N PRO A 42 -0.72 4.72 -12.81
CA PRO A 42 -0.83 6.03 -12.17
C PRO A 42 -2.28 6.41 -11.80
N VAL A 43 -3.28 5.75 -12.39
CA VAL A 43 -4.71 6.02 -12.19
C VAL A 43 -5.53 4.81 -12.66
N GLY A 44 -6.74 4.66 -12.12
CA GLY A 44 -7.80 3.84 -12.70
C GLY A 44 -7.81 2.39 -12.25
N TRP A 45 -7.05 2.05 -11.21
CA TRP A 45 -7.06 0.73 -10.61
C TRP A 45 -7.82 0.73 -9.29
N ASP A 46 -8.48 -0.40 -9.02
CA ASP A 46 -9.23 -0.60 -7.80
C ASP A 46 -8.42 -1.43 -6.80
N GLY A 47 -8.72 -1.25 -5.52
CA GLY A 47 -8.05 -1.99 -4.47
C GLY A 47 -8.72 -1.92 -3.12
N LEU A 48 -8.10 -2.62 -2.17
CA LEU A 48 -8.48 -2.59 -0.77
C LEU A 48 -7.56 -1.65 -0.02
N TRP A 49 -8.14 -0.71 0.72
CA TRP A 49 -7.43 0.16 1.63
C TRP A 49 -7.56 -0.36 3.07
N LYS A 50 -6.43 -0.66 3.70
CA LYS A 50 -6.37 -0.99 5.12
C LYS A 50 -6.19 0.30 5.92
N LEU A 51 -7.29 0.79 6.50
CA LEU A 51 -7.29 2.05 7.23
C LEU A 51 -6.30 2.02 8.40
N SER A 52 -5.49 3.07 8.50
CA SER A 52 -4.58 3.25 9.63
C SER A 52 -5.34 3.41 10.95
N LYS A 53 -4.71 3.05 12.07
CA LYS A 53 -5.31 3.21 13.40
C LYS A 53 -5.65 4.67 13.71
N GLU A 54 -4.84 5.60 13.23
CA GLU A 54 -5.03 7.04 13.39
C GLU A 54 -6.23 7.52 12.59
N PHE A 55 -6.37 7.05 11.35
CA PHE A 55 -7.51 7.36 10.50
C PHE A 55 -8.80 6.80 11.10
N CYS A 56 -8.81 5.53 11.52
CA CYS A 56 -9.97 4.95 12.20
C CYS A 56 -10.37 5.75 13.45
N LYS A 57 -9.40 6.21 14.26
CA LYS A 57 -9.67 7.03 15.44
C LYS A 57 -10.28 8.39 15.07
N LYS A 58 -9.81 9.02 14.00
CA LYS A 58 -10.30 10.33 13.53
C LYS A 58 -11.75 10.28 13.06
N PHE A 59 -12.15 9.19 12.41
CA PHE A 59 -13.48 8.99 11.85
C PHE A 59 -14.38 8.10 12.71
N GLU A 60 -13.99 7.86 13.96
CA GLU A 60 -14.72 7.02 14.93
C GLU A 60 -15.09 5.62 14.39
N VAL A 61 -14.22 5.08 13.52
CA VAL A 61 -14.35 3.77 12.90
C VAL A 61 -13.72 2.71 13.79
N ARG A 62 -14.36 1.56 13.88
CA ARG A 62 -13.78 0.40 14.57
C ARG A 62 -12.54 -0.08 13.83
N PHE A 63 -11.40 -0.13 14.52
CA PHE A 63 -10.19 -0.76 14.01
C PHE A 63 -10.18 -2.28 14.30
N PRO A 64 -9.70 -3.14 13.39
CA PRO A 64 -9.26 -2.83 12.02
C PRO A 64 -10.46 -2.64 11.07
N CYS A 65 -10.30 -1.78 10.06
CA CYS A 65 -11.31 -1.55 9.02
C CYS A 65 -10.66 -1.59 7.64
N VAL A 66 -11.40 -2.10 6.65
CA VAL A 66 -11.00 -2.14 5.25
C VAL A 66 -12.08 -1.47 4.41
N ALA A 67 -11.65 -0.65 3.44
CA ALA A 67 -12.51 -0.04 2.44
C ALA A 67 -12.12 -0.54 1.04
N TYR A 68 -13.11 -0.69 0.17
CA TYR A 68 -12.90 -0.85 -1.26
C TYR A 68 -12.80 0.55 -1.89
N ILE A 69 -11.75 0.78 -2.67
CA ILE A 69 -11.42 2.09 -3.21
C ILE A 69 -11.08 1.99 -4.70
N SER A 70 -11.18 3.12 -5.40
CA SER A 70 -10.60 3.32 -6.73
C SER A 70 -9.52 4.38 -6.66
N VAL A 71 -8.36 4.16 -7.27
CA VAL A 71 -7.24 5.09 -7.25
C VAL A 71 -7.36 6.08 -8.40
N THR A 72 -7.46 7.37 -8.07
CA THR A 72 -7.65 8.45 -9.06
C THR A 72 -6.34 9.12 -9.46
N SER A 73 -5.33 9.11 -8.61
CA SER A 73 -3.97 9.56 -8.95
C SER A 73 -2.94 9.02 -7.96
N VAL A 74 -1.75 8.69 -8.45
CA VAL A 74 -0.60 8.28 -7.63
C VAL A 74 0.48 9.37 -7.63
N ASP A 75 0.95 9.76 -6.45
CA ASP A 75 2.16 10.53 -6.24
C ASP A 75 3.33 9.57 -5.92
N PHE A 76 4.16 9.30 -6.92
CA PHE A 76 5.29 8.38 -6.78
C PHE A 76 6.39 8.93 -5.87
N GLU A 77 6.63 10.25 -5.88
CA GLU A 77 7.63 10.89 -5.02
C GLU A 77 7.16 10.88 -3.56
N GLY A 78 5.87 11.13 -3.36
CA GLY A 78 5.14 11.01 -2.10
C GLY A 78 5.02 9.58 -1.55
N LEU A 79 5.05 8.59 -2.44
CA LEU A 79 4.58 7.22 -2.19
C LEU A 79 3.15 7.20 -1.62
N SER A 80 2.30 8.09 -2.14
CA SER A 80 0.90 8.26 -1.76
C SER A 80 -0.02 8.24 -2.97
N ALA A 81 -1.33 8.16 -2.73
CA ALA A 81 -2.33 8.18 -3.77
C ALA A 81 -3.61 8.86 -3.29
N ASN A 82 -4.33 9.46 -4.23
CA ASN A 82 -5.69 9.92 -4.03
C ASN A 82 -6.64 8.80 -4.41
N VAL A 83 -7.64 8.58 -3.57
CA VAL A 83 -8.56 7.46 -3.70
C VAL A 83 -10.00 7.91 -3.54
N GLU A 84 -10.88 7.25 -4.27
CA GLU A 84 -12.33 7.33 -4.11
C GLU A 84 -12.83 6.12 -3.34
N VAL A 85 -13.59 6.35 -2.27
CA VAL A 85 -14.15 5.30 -1.43
C VAL A 85 -15.43 4.78 -2.06
N LEU A 86 -15.37 3.53 -2.55
CA LEU A 86 -16.50 2.86 -3.19
C LEU A 86 -17.39 2.13 -2.19
N SER A 87 -16.79 1.48 -1.19
CA SER A 87 -17.53 0.88 -0.09
C SER A 87 -16.67 0.68 1.15
N VAL A 88 -17.29 0.59 2.31
CA VAL A 88 -16.63 0.33 3.60
C VAL A 88 -17.22 -0.94 4.19
N GLN A 89 -16.39 -1.75 4.86
CA GLN A 89 -16.84 -3.01 5.47
C GLN A 89 -17.96 -2.84 6.52
N HIS A 90 -18.15 -1.64 7.06
CA HIS A 90 -19.16 -1.34 8.07
C HIS A 90 -20.18 -0.33 7.54
N GLU A 91 -21.44 -0.78 7.37
CA GLU A 91 -22.55 0.02 6.82
C GLU A 91 -22.91 1.26 7.65
N SER A 92 -22.52 1.31 8.93
CA SER A 92 -22.81 2.43 9.83
C SER A 92 -21.75 3.54 9.80
N VAL A 93 -20.75 3.45 8.93
CA VAL A 93 -19.60 4.36 8.89
C VAL A 93 -19.65 5.19 7.62
N THR A 94 -19.65 6.51 7.78
CA THR A 94 -19.53 7.47 6.68
C THR A 94 -18.09 7.95 6.59
N LEU A 95 -17.36 7.47 5.58
CA LEU A 95 -16.08 8.05 5.18
C LEU A 95 -16.32 9.11 4.08
N PRO A 96 -15.43 10.11 3.95
CA PRO A 96 -15.44 10.99 2.80
C PRO A 96 -15.30 10.19 1.50
N GLU A 97 -15.99 10.63 0.44
CA GLU A 97 -15.96 9.97 -0.88
C GLU A 97 -14.58 10.04 -1.52
N SER A 98 -13.82 11.11 -1.29
CA SER A 98 -12.46 11.27 -1.80
C SER A 98 -11.49 11.53 -0.65
N ILE A 99 -10.37 10.79 -0.66
CA ILE A 99 -9.29 10.92 0.33
C ILE A 99 -7.99 11.17 -0.43
N GLU A 100 -7.29 12.22 -0.01
CA GLU A 100 -5.97 12.59 -0.52
C GLU A 100 -4.85 11.99 0.33
N ASP A 101 -3.67 11.83 -0.27
CA ASP A 101 -2.43 11.45 0.41
C ASP A 101 -2.48 10.10 1.15
N VAL A 102 -3.23 9.11 0.64
CA VAL A 102 -3.25 7.76 1.21
C VAL A 102 -1.92 7.06 0.92
N PRO A 103 -1.17 6.56 1.92
CA PRO A 103 0.10 5.90 1.68
C PRO A 103 -0.08 4.63 0.83
N LEU A 104 0.74 4.46 -0.22
CA LEU A 104 0.67 3.29 -1.11
C LEU A 104 0.82 1.96 -0.36
N ILE A 105 1.56 1.96 0.77
CA ILE A 105 1.75 0.77 1.61
C ILE A 105 0.45 0.29 2.30
N GLU A 106 -0.55 1.16 2.40
CA GLU A 106 -1.86 0.82 2.96
C GLU A 106 -2.83 0.25 1.91
N LEU A 107 -2.47 0.34 0.63
CA LEU A 107 -3.28 -0.09 -0.51
C LEU A 107 -2.87 -1.47 -1.00
N TRP A 108 -3.88 -2.25 -1.40
CA TRP A 108 -3.71 -3.61 -1.89
C TRP A 108 -4.49 -3.75 -3.21
N PRO A 109 -3.80 -3.88 -4.36
CA PRO A 109 -4.48 -4.05 -5.64
C PRO A 109 -5.26 -5.38 -5.67
N THR A 110 -6.41 -5.39 -6.34
CA THR A 110 -7.30 -6.56 -6.49
C THR A 110 -7.40 -7.07 -7.91
#